data_AF-A0A2R5G6B3-F1
#
_entry.id   AF-A0A2R5G6B3-F1
#
_cell.length_a   1.000
_cell.length_b   1.000
_cell.length_c   1.000
_cell.angle_alpha   90.00
_cell.angle_beta   90.00
_cell.angle_gamma   90.00
#
_symmetry.space_group_name_H-M   'P 1'
#
loop_
_entity.id
_entity.type
_entity.pdbx_description
1 polymer ?
#
loop_
_entity_poly.entity_id
_entity_poly.type
_entity_poly.pdbx_seq_one_letter_code
_entity_poly.pdbx_strand_id
1 'polypeptide(L)'
;MDLQVDELTPGQKRAVGTAACLLVLYGALAAFPKQSVALLASIVVYMALQKPEPDTFVPFFETWFKKEFYPKVSAQMDAELRMRARAQAEQGRILQSIGNSAMGMLARSTKDFQSAVLLAAVMDRNTFIFQDRGPFLSVTVNLGTREKPSKAVFWGLNHHWMLAPYMQIDESATVLGADAVASANR
;
A
#
# COMPACT_ATOMS: atom_id res chain seq x y z
N MET A 1 -30.60 -62.91 14.90
CA MET A 1 -29.74 -62.39 16.00
C MET A 1 -29.17 -61.10 15.46
N ASP A 2 -29.99 -60.05 15.49
CA ASP A 2 -29.67 -58.77 14.88
C ASP A 2 -28.69 -58.04 15.77
N LEU A 3 -27.46 -57.88 15.28
CA LEU A 3 -26.45 -57.04 15.91
C LEU A 3 -26.94 -55.60 15.84
N GLN A 4 -27.45 -55.09 16.97
CA GLN A 4 -27.68 -53.66 17.17
C GLN A 4 -26.35 -52.93 16.95
N VAL A 5 -26.23 -52.27 15.80
CA VAL A 5 -25.14 -51.35 15.51
C VAL A 5 -25.47 -50.08 16.29
N ASP A 6 -24.86 -49.93 17.47
CA ASP A 6 -24.99 -48.73 18.30
C ASP A 6 -24.69 -47.47 17.47
N GLU A 7 -25.71 -46.63 17.30
CA GLU A 7 -25.56 -45.34 16.63
C GLU A 7 -24.65 -44.44 17.46
N LEU A 8 -23.40 -44.29 17.01
CA LEU A 8 -22.45 -43.36 17.63
C LEU A 8 -23.07 -41.97 17.73
N THR A 9 -22.99 -41.40 18.94
CA THR A 9 -23.43 -40.03 19.20
C THR A 9 -22.68 -39.02 18.31
N PRO A 10 -23.28 -37.89 17.93
CA PRO A 10 -22.68 -36.93 17.00
C PRO A 10 -21.33 -36.35 17.48
N GLY A 11 -21.07 -36.32 18.79
CA GLY A 11 -19.76 -35.96 19.34
C GLY A 11 -18.67 -37.02 19.06
N GLN A 12 -19.05 -38.29 19.12
CA GLN A 12 -18.16 -39.43 18.88
C GLN A 12 -17.80 -39.56 17.39
N LYS A 13 -18.76 -39.27 16.49
CA LYS A 13 -18.51 -39.17 15.03
C LYS A 13 -17.50 -38.08 14.68
N ARG A 14 -17.53 -36.93 15.36
CA ARG A 14 -16.55 -35.84 15.17
C ARG A 14 -15.16 -36.24 15.66
N ALA A 15 -15.07 -36.88 16.84
CA ALA A 15 -13.80 -37.33 17.41
C ALA A 15 -13.11 -38.40 16.52
N VAL A 16 -13.89 -39.35 15.98
CA VAL A 16 -13.38 -40.38 15.06
C VAL A 16 -12.91 -39.74 13.74
N GLY A 17 -13.65 -38.76 13.22
CA GLY A 17 -13.23 -38.02 12.02
C GLY A 17 -11.91 -37.27 12.20
N THR A 18 -11.74 -36.58 13.33
CA THR A 18 -10.48 -35.88 13.64
C THR A 18 -9.31 -36.83 13.85
N ALA A 19 -9.52 -37.97 14.52
CA ALA A 19 -8.49 -38.97 14.76
C ALA A 19 -8.04 -39.64 13.44
N ALA A 20 -8.99 -39.97 12.56
CA ALA A 20 -8.70 -40.53 11.24
C ALA A 20 -7.91 -39.53 10.35
N CYS A 21 -8.29 -38.25 10.35
CA CYS A 21 -7.54 -37.21 9.62
C CYS A 21 -6.11 -37.07 10.13
N LEU A 22 -5.88 -37.08 11.44
CA LEU A 22 -4.53 -36.97 12.01
C LEU A 22 -3.65 -38.19 11.68
N LEU A 23 -4.23 -39.40 11.67
CA LEU A 23 -3.52 -40.62 11.29
C LEU A 23 -3.14 -40.64 9.81
N VAL A 24 -4.03 -40.19 8.91
CA VAL A 24 -3.73 -40.07 7.48
C VAL A 24 -2.65 -39.00 7.24
N LEU A 25 -2.74 -37.86 7.93
CA LEU A 25 -1.73 -36.81 7.85
C LEU A 25 -0.36 -37.30 8.33
N TYR A 26 -0.33 -38.03 9.44
CA TYR A 26 0.89 -38.62 10.00
C TYR A 26 1.50 -39.67 9.06
N GLY A 27 0.68 -40.56 8.49
CA GLY A 27 1.13 -41.56 7.52
C GLY A 27 1.69 -40.94 6.23
N ALA A 28 1.04 -39.90 5.71
CA ALA A 28 1.53 -39.15 4.56
C ALA A 28 2.85 -38.41 4.85
N LEU A 29 3.00 -37.84 6.06
CA LEU A 29 4.22 -37.17 6.50
C LEU A 29 5.38 -38.17 6.69
N ALA A 30 5.09 -39.39 7.15
CA ALA A 30 6.07 -40.46 7.33
C ALA A 30 6.54 -41.08 6.00
N ALA A 31 5.65 -41.16 4.99
CA ALA A 31 5.96 -41.74 3.69
C ALA A 31 6.91 -40.88 2.84
N PHE A 32 6.94 -39.57 3.06
CA PHE A 32 7.78 -38.63 2.31
C PHE A 32 8.60 -37.74 3.26
N PRO A 33 9.58 -38.28 4.00
CA PRO A 33 10.27 -37.59 5.09
C PRO A 33 10.93 -36.26 4.68
N LYS A 34 11.34 -36.11 3.42
CA LYS A 34 11.91 -34.86 2.90
C LYS A 34 10.85 -33.82 2.53
N GLN A 35 9.72 -34.25 1.99
CA GLN A 35 8.60 -33.36 1.63
C GLN A 35 7.79 -32.95 2.86
N SER A 36 7.68 -33.84 3.85
CA SER A 36 7.02 -33.56 5.13
C SER A 36 7.76 -32.53 5.95
N VAL A 37 9.10 -32.59 5.99
CA VAL A 37 9.92 -31.54 6.62
C VAL A 37 9.74 -30.20 5.88
N ALA A 38 9.71 -30.20 4.55
CA ALA A 38 9.50 -28.97 3.77
C ALA A 38 8.11 -28.34 4.00
N LEU A 39 7.06 -29.17 4.08
CA LEU A 39 5.69 -28.73 4.34
C LEU A 39 5.52 -28.26 5.79
N LEU A 40 6.15 -28.93 6.75
CA LEU A 40 6.11 -28.52 8.15
C LEU A 40 6.92 -27.23 8.35
N ALA A 41 8.07 -27.10 7.69
CA ALA A 41 8.83 -25.85 7.65
C ALA A 41 8.04 -24.71 6.99
N SER A 42 7.29 -24.96 5.91
CA SER A 42 6.47 -23.92 5.28
C SER A 42 5.28 -23.52 6.16
N ILE A 43 4.66 -24.46 6.89
CA ILE A 43 3.63 -24.15 7.90
C ILE A 43 4.22 -23.35 9.05
N VAL A 44 5.40 -23.72 9.56
CA VAL A 44 6.07 -22.99 10.64
C VAL A 44 6.43 -21.58 10.18
N VAL A 45 6.97 -21.43 8.97
CA VAL A 45 7.21 -20.11 8.36
C VAL A 45 5.90 -19.35 8.21
N TYR A 46 4.84 -19.99 7.70
CA TYR A 46 3.52 -19.36 7.55
C TYR A 46 2.94 -18.90 8.89
N MET A 47 3.07 -19.70 9.95
CA MET A 47 2.65 -19.31 11.30
C MET A 47 3.55 -18.24 11.92
N ALA A 48 4.82 -18.18 11.54
CA ALA A 48 5.74 -17.13 11.95
C ALA A 48 5.48 -15.80 11.22
N LEU A 49 4.83 -15.82 10.06
CA LEU A 49 4.43 -14.61 9.34
C LEU A 49 3.26 -13.96 10.07
N GLN A 50 3.57 -12.93 10.85
CA GLN A 50 2.55 -12.09 11.46
C GLN A 50 2.00 -11.11 10.43
N LYS A 51 0.68 -11.08 10.31
CA LYS A 51 -0.02 -10.05 9.54
C LYS A 51 0.14 -8.70 10.25
N PRO A 52 0.61 -7.65 9.58
CA PRO A 52 0.76 -6.34 10.22
C PRO A 52 -0.61 -5.73 10.54
N GLU A 53 -0.65 -4.94 11.60
CA GLU A 53 -1.83 -4.15 11.95
C GLU A 53 -2.00 -2.98 10.97
N PRO A 54 -3.24 -2.63 10.56
CA PRO A 54 -3.50 -1.49 9.68
C PRO A 54 -2.88 -0.17 10.16
N ASP A 55 -2.81 0.04 11.47
CA ASP A 55 -2.32 1.28 12.09
C ASP A 55 -0.82 1.50 11.85
N THR A 56 -0.06 0.44 11.55
CA THR A 56 1.36 0.53 11.20
C THR A 56 1.60 1.05 9.78
N PHE A 57 0.56 1.09 8.93
CA PHE A 57 0.69 1.50 7.53
C PHE A 57 0.95 2.99 7.39
N VAL A 58 0.21 3.83 8.13
CA VAL A 58 0.30 5.29 8.02
C VAL A 58 1.74 5.80 8.26
N PRO A 59 2.42 5.49 9.40
CA PRO A 59 3.78 5.99 9.64
C PRO A 59 4.79 5.49 8.60
N PHE A 60 4.62 4.25 8.11
CA PHE A 60 5.41 3.75 6.98
C PHE A 60 5.16 4.58 5.73
N PHE A 61 3.91 4.79 5.35
CA PHE A 61 3.53 5.49 4.13
C PHE A 61 4.05 6.93 4.14
N GLU A 62 3.96 7.64 5.27
CA GLU A 62 4.55 8.98 5.39
C GLU A 62 6.07 8.98 5.15
N THR A 63 6.77 8.00 5.74
CA THR A 63 8.22 7.86 5.61
C THR A 63 8.61 7.55 4.17
N TRP A 64 7.92 6.58 3.55
CA TRP A 64 8.10 6.19 2.16
C TRP A 64 7.78 7.36 1.21
N PHE A 65 6.67 8.06 1.46
CA PHE A 65 6.23 9.19 0.64
C PHE A 65 7.29 10.30 0.64
N LYS A 66 7.80 10.69 1.82
CA LYS A 66 8.82 11.73 1.95
C LYS A 66 10.16 11.34 1.33
N LYS A 67 10.59 10.08 1.52
CA LYS A 67 11.92 9.62 1.08
C LYS A 67 11.98 9.21 -0.39
N GLU A 68 10.97 8.54 -0.89
CA GLU A 68 11.02 7.90 -2.22
C GLU A 68 10.14 8.58 -3.25
N PHE A 69 8.91 8.94 -2.89
CA PHE A 69 7.92 9.44 -3.84
C PHE A 69 8.06 10.95 -4.09
N TYR A 70 8.09 11.74 -3.01
CA TYR A 70 8.11 13.19 -3.06
C TYR A 70 9.29 13.77 -3.87
N PRO A 71 10.54 13.27 -3.74
CA PRO A 71 11.66 13.81 -4.52
C PRO A 71 11.43 13.73 -6.04
N LYS A 72 10.81 12.65 -6.51
CA LYS A 72 10.53 12.43 -7.93
C LYS A 72 9.44 13.36 -8.44
N VAL A 73 8.34 13.47 -7.69
CA VAL A 73 7.22 14.37 -8.01
C VAL A 73 7.66 15.83 -7.97
N SER A 74 8.44 16.24 -6.96
CA SER A 74 8.92 17.62 -6.82
C SER A 74 9.82 18.03 -7.99
N ALA A 75 10.69 17.13 -8.49
CA ALA A 75 11.52 17.40 -9.66
C ALA A 75 10.70 17.60 -10.94
N GLN A 76 9.64 16.82 -11.14
CA GLN A 76 8.72 16.99 -12.28
C GLN A 76 7.93 18.29 -12.17
N MET A 77 7.43 18.60 -10.97
CA MET A 77 6.70 19.84 -10.70
C MET A 77 7.58 21.07 -10.94
N ASP A 78 8.84 21.05 -10.49
CA ASP A 78 9.79 22.14 -10.75
C ASP A 78 10.08 22.30 -12.26
N ALA A 79 10.18 21.20 -13.00
CA ALA A 79 10.36 21.24 -14.45
C ALA A 79 9.14 21.84 -15.17
N GLU A 80 7.93 21.44 -14.78
CA GLU A 80 6.68 22.00 -15.33
C GLU A 80 6.51 23.47 -14.99
N LEU A 81 6.75 23.87 -13.74
CA LEU A 81 6.65 25.28 -13.32
C LEU A 81 7.65 26.15 -14.09
N ARG A 82 8.86 25.66 -14.34
CA ARG A 82 9.85 26.36 -15.17
C ARG A 82 9.41 26.48 -16.62
N MET A 83 8.82 25.42 -17.20
CA MET A 83 8.27 25.45 -18.55
C MET A 83 7.12 26.47 -18.67
N ARG A 84 6.18 26.45 -17.71
CA ARG A 84 5.06 27.41 -17.68
C ARG A 84 5.54 28.84 -17.48
N ALA A 85 6.52 29.07 -16.61
CA ALA A 85 7.11 30.39 -16.40
C ALA A 85 7.75 30.96 -17.68
N ARG A 86 8.45 30.11 -18.46
CA ARG A 86 9.02 30.52 -19.76
C ARG A 86 7.94 30.86 -20.78
N ALA A 87 6.93 30.00 -20.93
CA ALA A 87 5.82 30.24 -21.85
C ALA A 87 5.04 31.53 -21.49
N GLN A 88 4.87 31.82 -20.19
CA GLN A 88 4.23 33.06 -19.74
C GLN A 88 5.11 34.29 -19.97
N ALA A 89 6.42 34.17 -19.83
CA ALA A 89 7.36 35.25 -20.13
C ALA A 89 7.32 35.62 -21.62
N GLU A 90 7.22 34.63 -22.52
CA GLU A 90 7.06 34.84 -23.96
C GLU A 90 5.74 35.53 -24.32
N GLN A 91 4.67 35.30 -23.54
CA GLN A 91 3.36 35.91 -23.76
C GLN A 91 3.20 37.34 -23.18
N GLY A 92 4.25 37.94 -22.60
CA GLY A 92 4.23 39.34 -22.13
C GLY A 92 3.30 39.63 -20.95
N ARG A 93 2.70 38.61 -20.31
CA ARG A 93 1.85 38.75 -19.11
C ARG A 93 2.69 38.82 -17.83
N ILE A 94 3.52 39.84 -17.73
CA ILE A 94 4.49 40.02 -16.62
C ILE A 94 3.79 40.37 -15.28
N LEU A 95 2.57 40.93 -15.30
CA LEU A 95 1.87 41.34 -14.08
C LEU A 95 1.24 40.18 -13.28
N GLN A 96 0.97 39.02 -13.90
CA GLN A 96 0.48 37.83 -13.18
C GLN A 96 1.60 36.98 -12.57
N SER A 97 2.85 37.17 -12.96
CA SER A 97 3.99 36.35 -12.48
C SER A 97 4.45 36.71 -11.07
N ILE A 98 4.16 37.93 -10.59
CA ILE A 98 4.57 38.42 -9.27
C ILE A 98 3.87 37.65 -8.13
N GLY A 99 2.60 37.29 -8.30
CA GLY A 99 1.86 36.44 -7.35
C GLY A 99 2.45 35.02 -7.25
N ASN A 100 2.92 34.47 -8.37
CA ASN A 100 3.59 33.17 -8.42
C ASN A 100 5.00 33.23 -7.81
N SER A 101 5.70 34.36 -7.91
CA SER A 101 7.01 34.57 -7.27
C SER A 101 6.94 34.70 -5.75
N ALA A 102 5.87 35.28 -5.19
CA ALA A 102 5.65 35.34 -3.74
C ALA A 102 5.38 33.95 -3.14
N MET A 103 4.57 33.13 -3.83
CA MET A 103 4.45 31.68 -3.57
C MET A 103 5.80 30.96 -3.69
N GLY A 104 6.62 31.35 -4.67
CA GLY A 104 7.99 30.85 -4.87
C GLY A 104 8.99 31.20 -3.75
N MET A 105 8.81 32.33 -3.05
CA MET A 105 9.63 32.69 -1.88
C MET A 105 9.20 31.92 -0.62
N LEU A 106 7.90 31.69 -0.44
CA LEU A 106 7.40 30.78 0.62
C LEU A 106 7.83 29.32 0.35
N ALA A 107 7.89 28.92 -0.92
CA ALA A 107 8.36 27.62 -1.37
C ALA A 107 9.85 27.32 -1.09
N ARG A 108 10.70 28.34 -0.89
CA ARG A 108 12.12 28.14 -0.53
C ARG A 108 12.33 27.77 0.94
N SER A 109 11.37 28.09 1.81
CA SER A 109 11.36 27.62 3.18
C SER A 109 10.64 26.27 3.23
N THR A 110 11.40 25.23 3.54
CA THR A 110 10.95 23.87 3.89
C THR A 110 10.34 23.02 2.75
N LYS A 111 11.20 22.30 2.01
CA LYS A 111 10.80 21.07 1.26
C LYS A 111 9.95 20.14 2.14
N ASP A 112 10.25 20.10 3.43
CA ASP A 112 9.49 19.37 4.44
C ASP A 112 8.04 19.85 4.54
N PHE A 113 7.80 21.16 4.48
CA PHE A 113 6.45 21.72 4.50
C PHE A 113 5.68 21.39 3.22
N GLN A 114 6.28 21.55 2.05
CA GLN A 114 5.63 21.17 0.79
C GLN A 114 5.28 19.68 0.75
N SER A 115 6.20 18.82 1.20
CA SER A 115 5.93 17.38 1.29
C SER A 115 4.83 17.06 2.29
N ALA A 116 4.77 17.76 3.44
CA ALA A 116 3.71 17.61 4.42
C ALA A 116 2.34 18.06 3.91
N VAL A 117 2.28 19.19 3.18
CA VAL A 117 1.04 19.68 2.56
C VAL A 117 0.54 18.71 1.49
N LEU A 118 1.42 18.23 0.62
CA LEU A 118 1.04 17.27 -0.41
C LEU A 118 0.60 15.94 0.21
N LEU A 119 1.31 15.46 1.23
CA LEU A 119 0.96 14.27 1.99
C LEU A 119 -0.42 14.42 2.64
N ALA A 120 -0.68 15.54 3.31
CA ALA A 120 -1.99 15.83 3.92
C ALA A 120 -3.11 15.85 2.87
N ALA A 121 -2.86 16.46 1.70
CA ALA A 121 -3.83 16.46 0.60
C ALA A 121 -4.07 15.04 0.04
N VAL A 122 -3.05 14.19 -0.02
CA VAL A 122 -3.20 12.78 -0.42
C VAL A 122 -3.99 12.01 0.63
N MET A 123 -3.71 12.20 1.93
CA MET A 123 -4.40 11.54 3.03
C MET A 123 -5.88 11.90 3.11
N ASP A 124 -6.20 13.19 2.94
CA ASP A 124 -7.57 13.71 3.05
C ASP A 124 -8.44 13.24 1.87
N ARG A 125 -7.86 13.18 0.67
CA ARG A 125 -8.61 12.87 -0.56
C ARG A 125 -8.71 11.39 -0.87
N ASN A 126 -7.82 10.56 -0.32
CA ASN A 126 -7.72 9.16 -0.70
C ASN A 126 -8.05 8.24 0.45
N THR A 127 -9.03 7.37 0.23
CA THR A 127 -9.36 6.30 1.17
C THR A 127 -8.37 5.14 1.00
N PHE A 128 -7.77 4.70 2.10
CA PHE A 128 -6.96 3.48 2.11
C PHE A 128 -7.84 2.24 2.02
N ILE A 129 -7.66 1.46 0.96
CA ILE A 129 -8.40 0.21 0.75
C ILE A 129 -7.51 -0.94 1.20
N PHE A 130 -7.77 -1.44 2.40
CA PHE A 130 -7.12 -2.63 2.95
C PHE A 130 -7.79 -3.90 2.37
N GLN A 131 -6.98 -4.82 1.87
CA GLN A 131 -7.42 -6.13 1.39
C GLN A 131 -6.56 -7.22 2.01
N ASP A 132 -7.24 -8.21 2.61
CA ASP A 132 -6.61 -9.39 3.16
C ASP A 132 -6.26 -10.38 2.03
N ARG A 133 -4.99 -10.81 1.99
CA ARG A 133 -4.44 -11.75 1.00
C ARG A 133 -3.71 -12.91 1.69
N GLY A 134 -4.27 -13.42 2.79
CA GLY A 134 -3.73 -14.56 3.53
C GLY A 134 -2.68 -14.11 4.54
N PRO A 135 -1.39 -14.46 4.37
CA PRO A 135 -0.34 -13.99 5.29
C PRO A 135 0.05 -12.52 5.03
N PHE A 136 -0.46 -11.92 3.95
CA PHE A 136 -0.18 -10.54 3.57
C PHE A 136 -1.41 -9.65 3.79
N LEU A 137 -1.16 -8.42 4.25
CA LEU A 137 -2.13 -7.34 4.19
C LEU A 137 -1.75 -6.41 3.04
N SER A 138 -2.62 -6.25 2.05
CA SER A 138 -2.38 -5.31 0.95
C SER A 138 -3.16 -4.02 1.15
N VAL A 139 -2.56 -2.88 0.79
CA VAL A 139 -3.22 -1.57 0.84
C VAL A 139 -3.11 -0.90 -0.51
N THR A 140 -4.25 -0.48 -1.05
CA THR A 140 -4.27 0.33 -2.27
C THR A 140 -4.51 1.79 -1.90
N VAL A 141 -3.63 2.66 -2.39
CA VAL A 141 -3.70 4.12 -2.24
C VAL A 141 -3.79 4.73 -3.63
N ASN A 142 -4.69 5.69 -3.85
CA ASN A 142 -4.62 6.51 -5.06
C ASN A 142 -3.70 7.71 -4.79
N LEU A 143 -2.62 7.85 -5.56
CA LEU A 143 -1.71 8.98 -5.49
C LEU A 143 -2.06 10.05 -6.53
N GLY A 144 -2.89 9.71 -7.53
CA GLY A 144 -3.29 10.61 -8.60
C GLY A 144 -4.52 11.46 -8.27
N THR A 145 -4.99 12.20 -9.27
CA THR A 145 -6.24 12.97 -9.18
C THR A 145 -7.46 12.07 -9.39
N ARG A 146 -8.67 12.63 -9.26
CA ARG A 146 -9.91 11.93 -9.63
C ARG A 146 -9.99 11.66 -11.14
N GLU A 147 -9.44 12.56 -11.95
CA GLU A 147 -9.47 12.47 -13.42
C GLU A 147 -8.42 11.49 -13.95
N LYS A 148 -7.22 11.49 -13.34
CA LYS A 148 -6.12 10.59 -13.70
C LYS A 148 -5.65 9.83 -12.46
N PRO A 149 -6.36 8.76 -12.04
CA PRO A 149 -5.98 7.99 -10.86
C PRO A 149 -4.65 7.28 -11.09
N SER A 150 -3.77 7.34 -10.09
CA SER A 150 -2.48 6.65 -10.06
C SER A 150 -2.47 5.76 -8.82
N LYS A 151 -2.94 4.52 -8.97
CA LYS A 151 -3.00 3.59 -7.85
C LYS A 151 -1.60 3.14 -7.48
N ALA A 152 -1.30 3.04 -6.20
CA ALA A 152 -0.12 2.39 -5.64
C ALA A 152 -0.59 1.28 -4.70
N VAL A 153 0.02 0.11 -4.81
CA VAL A 153 -0.31 -1.05 -3.98
C VAL A 153 0.88 -1.34 -3.09
N PHE A 154 0.64 -1.37 -1.79
CA PHE A 154 1.61 -1.71 -0.76
C PHE A 154 1.27 -3.07 -0.17
N TRP A 155 2.31 -3.85 0.14
CA TRP A 155 2.22 -5.15 0.76
C TRP A 155 2.83 -5.08 2.15
N GLY A 156 2.06 -5.56 3.13
CA GLY A 156 2.44 -5.67 4.53
C GLY A 156 2.69 -7.13 4.89
N LEU A 157 3.87 -7.39 5.45
CA LEU A 157 4.29 -8.70 5.97
C LEU A 157 5.19 -8.51 7.19
N ASN A 158 4.91 -9.21 8.30
CA ASN A 158 5.76 -9.21 9.49
C ASN A 158 6.11 -7.80 9.99
N HIS A 159 5.10 -6.94 10.16
CA HIS A 159 5.25 -5.53 10.58
C HIS A 159 6.05 -4.63 9.62
N HIS A 160 6.41 -5.14 8.45
CA HIS A 160 7.07 -4.38 7.40
C HIS A 160 6.12 -4.15 6.23
N TRP A 161 6.18 -2.95 5.68
CA TRP A 161 5.45 -2.57 4.49
C TRP A 161 6.42 -2.28 3.37
N MET A 162 6.02 -2.60 2.14
CA MET A 162 6.79 -2.31 0.94
C MET A 162 5.87 -2.01 -0.24
N LEU A 163 6.34 -1.22 -1.19
CA LEU A 163 5.66 -1.08 -2.47
C LEU A 163 5.68 -2.43 -3.20
N ALA A 164 4.56 -2.84 -3.81
CA ALA A 164 4.52 -4.07 -4.58
C ALA A 164 5.57 -4.04 -5.70
N PRO A 165 6.41 -5.08 -5.86
CA PRO A 165 7.62 -5.02 -6.69
C PRO A 165 7.36 -4.85 -8.18
N TYR A 166 6.16 -5.23 -8.65
CA TYR A 166 5.72 -5.07 -10.03
C TYR A 166 5.00 -3.73 -10.27
N MET A 167 4.83 -2.90 -9.23
CA MET A 167 4.09 -1.65 -9.35
C MET A 167 4.99 -0.55 -9.88
N GLN A 168 4.60 0.00 -11.03
CA GLN A 168 5.18 1.24 -11.54
C GLN A 168 4.19 2.36 -11.27
N ILE A 169 4.64 3.37 -10.53
CA ILE A 169 3.82 4.54 -10.22
C ILE A 169 3.98 5.53 -11.38
N ASP A 170 2.87 5.88 -12.05
CA ASP A 170 2.88 6.97 -13.01
C ASP A 170 2.98 8.30 -12.23
N GLU A 171 4.19 8.80 -12.12
CA GLU A 171 4.51 10.05 -11.43
C GLU A 171 3.82 11.24 -12.13
N SER A 172 3.68 11.20 -13.46
CA SER A 172 3.05 12.27 -14.25
C SER A 172 1.56 12.45 -13.92
N ALA A 173 0.89 11.39 -13.48
CA ALA A 173 -0.52 11.45 -13.06
C ALA A 173 -0.72 12.17 -11.72
N THR A 174 0.35 12.31 -10.93
CA THR A 174 0.32 12.93 -9.60
C THR A 174 0.47 14.46 -9.69
N VAL A 175 1.16 14.96 -10.73
CA VAL A 175 1.64 16.35 -10.83
C VAL A 175 0.54 17.37 -11.15
N LEU A 176 -0.66 16.95 -11.55
CA LEU A 176 -1.79 17.87 -11.83
C LEU A 176 -2.44 18.48 -10.57
N GLY A 177 -1.85 18.24 -9.38
CA GLY A 177 -2.26 18.86 -8.13
C GLY A 177 -1.98 20.37 -8.00
N ALA A 178 -1.25 21.00 -8.93
CA ALA A 178 -1.09 22.46 -8.91
C ALA A 178 -2.45 23.18 -9.01
N ASP A 179 -3.37 22.65 -9.80
CA ASP A 179 -4.74 23.17 -9.90
C ASP A 179 -5.58 22.82 -8.65
N ALA A 180 -5.24 21.72 -7.97
CA ALA A 180 -5.87 21.34 -6.71
C ALA A 180 -5.50 22.27 -5.54
N VAL A 181 -4.23 22.71 -5.45
CA VAL A 181 -3.80 23.71 -4.45
C VAL A 181 -4.46 25.07 -4.75
N ALA A 182 -4.62 25.42 -6.02
CA ALA A 182 -5.36 26.63 -6.42
C ALA A 182 -6.87 26.53 -6.13
N SER A 183 -7.46 25.32 -6.15
CA SER A 183 -8.88 25.09 -5.84
C SER A 183 -9.20 25.04 -4.35
N ALA A 184 -8.26 24.65 -3.49
CA ALA A 184 -8.47 24.54 -2.04
C ALA A 184 -8.53 25.91 -1.32
N ASN A 185 -8.14 26.98 -2.01
CA ASN A 185 -8.21 28.37 -1.52
C ASN A 185 -9.40 29.16 -2.10
N ARG A 186 -10.40 28.47 -2.68
CA ARG A 186 -11.71 29.06 -3.04
C ARG A 186 -12.78 28.49 -2.13
#